data_AF-A0ABD3F589-F1
#
_entry.id   AF-A0ABD3F589-F1
#
_cell.length_a   1.000
_cell.length_b   1.000
_cell.length_c   1.000
_cell.angle_alpha   90.00
_cell.angle_beta   90.00
_cell.angle_gamma   90.00
#
_symmetry.space_group_name_H-M   'P 1'
#
loop_
_entity.id
_entity.type
_entity.pdbx_description
1 polymer ?
#
loop_
_entity_poly.entity_id
_entity_poly.type
_entity_poly.pdbx_seq_one_letter_code
_entity_poly.pdbx_strand_id
1 'polypeptide(L)' 'MVAKRGRQAGYCNYSAQEQLLLYSTISTVMPIGRNMWEQTARLYNAQRKTSWMD' A
#
# COMPACT_ATOMS: atom_id res chain seq x y z
N MET A 1 7.49 30.15 -11.90
CA MET A 1 7.29 28.73 -12.25
C MET A 1 8.16 27.89 -11.32
N VAL A 2 7.59 27.25 -10.31
CA VAL A 2 8.37 26.40 -9.40
C VAL A 2 8.57 25.05 -10.08
N ALA A 3 9.83 24.72 -10.38
CA ALA A 3 10.21 23.43 -10.92
C ALA A 3 9.91 22.33 -9.88
N LYS A 4 8.86 21.52 -10.12
CA LYS A 4 8.63 20.24 -9.44
C LYS A 4 9.69 19.22 -9.91
N ARG A 5 10.96 19.47 -9.59
CA ARG A 5 12.03 18.49 -9.75
C ARG A 5 11.96 17.49 -8.59
N GLY A 6 11.66 16.22 -8.87
CA GLY A 6 12.08 15.11 -7.98
C GLY A 6 11.12 13.95 -7.75
N ARG A 7 9.85 13.99 -8.14
CA ARG A 7 8.98 12.80 -8.04
C ARG A 7 8.72 12.22 -9.42
N GLN A 8 9.28 11.04 -9.68
CA GLN A 8 8.96 10.24 -10.85
C GLN A 8 7.45 9.95 -10.83
N ALA A 9 6.72 10.51 -11.81
CA ALA A 9 5.32 10.19 -12.01
C ALA A 9 5.20 8.69 -12.28
N GLY A 10 4.54 7.97 -11.38
CA GLY A 10 4.45 6.50 -11.40
C GLY A 10 4.59 5.88 -10.01
N TYR A 11 5.42 6.46 -9.12
CA TYR A 11 5.40 6.12 -7.70
C TYR A 11 4.35 6.98 -6.99
N CYS A 12 3.09 6.61 -7.15
CA CYS A 12 2.06 7.05 -6.21
C CYS A 12 2.41 6.42 -4.86
N ASN A 13 3.11 7.19 -4.01
CA ASN A 13 3.30 6.82 -2.61
C ASN A 13 1.93 6.51 -2.01
N TYR A 14 1.85 5.50 -1.15
CA TYR A 14 0.63 5.16 -0.43
C TYR A 14 0.01 6.40 0.19
N SER A 15 -1.25 6.68 -0.13
CA SER A 15 -2.05 7.68 0.56
C SER A 15 -2.13 7.38 2.06
N ALA A 16 -2.49 8.37 2.87
CA ALA A 16 -2.66 8.14 4.32
C ALA A 16 -3.65 7.01 4.61
N GLN A 17 -4.73 6.89 3.83
CA GLN A 17 -5.67 5.77 3.92
C GLN A 17 -5.03 4.43 3.56
N GLU A 18 -4.24 4.38 2.49
CA GLU A 18 -3.55 3.14 2.12
C GLU A 18 -2.49 2.72 3.13
N GLN A 19 -1.79 3.68 3.76
CA GLN A 19 -0.84 3.38 4.84
C GLN A 19 -1.56 2.82 6.06
N LEU A 20 -2.68 3.44 6.49
CA LEU A 20 -3.49 2.94 7.61
C LEU A 20 -4.04 1.53 7.32
N LEU A 21 -4.50 1.29 6.09
CA LEU A 21 -4.93 -0.04 5.66
C LEU A 21 -3.78 -1.04 5.77
N LEU A 22 -2.61 -0.70 5.24
CA LEU A 22 -1.43 -1.55 5.30
C LEU A 22 -1.03 -1.87 6.75
N TYR A 23 -1.01 -0.87 7.63
CA TYR A 23 -0.74 -1.08 9.06
C TYR A 23 -1.76 -2.01 9.71
N SER A 24 -3.05 -1.83 9.41
CA SER A 24 -4.12 -2.69 9.90
C SER A 24 -3.98 -4.13 9.38
N THR A 25 -3.58 -4.32 8.12
CA THR A 25 -3.36 -5.66 7.55
C THR A 25 -2.14 -6.32 8.20
N ILE A 26 -1.04 -5.59 8.38
CA ILE A 26 0.18 -6.10 9.03
C ILE A 26 -0.09 -6.47 10.48
N SER A 27 -0.82 -5.65 11.25
CA SER A 27 -1.16 -5.96 12.64
C SER A 27 -2.07 -7.20 12.75
N THR A 28 -2.92 -7.43 11.75
CA THR A 28 -3.81 -8.61 11.70
C THR A 28 -3.03 -9.88 11.41
N VAL A 29 -2.08 -9.84 10.47
CA VAL A 29 -1.30 -11.03 10.06
C VAL A 29 -0.13 -11.30 10.99
N MET A 30 0.45 -10.26 11.59
CA MET A 30 1.73 -10.29 12.32
C MET A 30 2.80 -11.10 11.58
N PRO A 31 3.23 -10.66 10.39
CA PRO A 31 4.10 -11.44 9.53
C PRO A 31 5.52 -11.53 10.11
N ILE A 32 5.83 -12.64 10.78
CA ILE A 32 7.16 -12.95 11.33
C ILE A 32 8.01 -13.74 10.30
N GLY A 33 7.36 -14.44 9.37
CA GLY A 33 8.00 -15.28 8.35
C GLY A 33 7.71 -14.85 6.91
N ARG A 34 8.56 -15.30 5.96
CA ARG A 34 8.49 -14.93 4.53
C ARG A 34 7.12 -15.21 3.88
N ASN A 35 6.50 -16.35 4.19
CA ASN A 35 5.20 -16.74 3.61
C ASN A 35 4.04 -15.87 4.14
N MET A 36 4.20 -15.24 5.30
CA MET A 36 3.17 -14.38 5.88
C MET A 36 3.12 -13.02 5.17
N TRP A 37 4.23 -12.55 4.58
CA TRP A 37 4.22 -11.34 3.76
C TRP A 37 3.39 -11.50 2.49
N GLU A 38 3.36 -12.69 1.89
CA GLU A 38 2.46 -12.98 0.77
C GLU A 38 0.99 -12.93 1.20
N GLN A 39 0.68 -13.45 2.39
CA GLN A 39 -0.66 -13.38 2.96
C GLN A 39 -1.08 -11.93 3.25
N THR A 40 -0.19 -11.13 3.84
CA THR A 40 -0.40 -9.68 4.03
C THR A 40 -0.67 -8.99 2.71
N ALA A 41 0.11 -9.27 1.66
CA ALA A 41 -0.08 -8.67 0.34
C ALA A 41 -1.44 -9.04 -0.28
N ARG A 42 -1.86 -10.31 -0.16
CA ARG A 42 -3.19 -10.76 -0.63
C ARG A 42 -4.32 -10.04 0.09
N LEU A 43 -4.25 -9.95 1.42
CA LEU A 43 -5.26 -9.28 2.24
C LEU A 43 -5.33 -7.78 1.96
N TYR A 44 -4.17 -7.12 1.88
CA TYR A 44 -4.07 -5.71 1.54
C TYR A 44 -4.71 -5.44 0.17
N ASN A 45 -4.36 -6.23 -0.85
CA ASN A 45 -4.91 -6.06 -2.20
C ASN A 45 -6.42 -6.36 -2.28
N ALA A 46 -6.91 -7.32 -1.49
CA ALA A 46 -8.35 -7.61 -1.42
C ALA A 46 -9.14 -6.49 -0.73
N GLN A 47 -8.56 -5.83 0.27
CA GLN A 47 -9.20 -4.74 1.02
C GLN A 47 -9.01 -3.37 0.36
N ARG A 48 -7.95 -3.19 -0.43
CA ARG A 48 -7.71 -1.98 -1.20
C ARG A 48 -8.80 -1.90 -2.27
N LYS A 49 -9.78 -1.03 -2.07
CA LYS A 49 -10.73 -0.66 -3.13
C LYS A 49 -9.92 -0.31 -4.37
N THR A 50 -10.16 -1.05 -5.45
CA THR A 50 -9.42 -0.90 -6.69
C THR A 50 -9.79 0.46 -7.29
N SER A 51 -9.06 1.50 -6.91
CA SER A 51 -9.17 2.85 -7.47
C SER A 51 -8.54 2.95 -8.87
N TRP A 52 -8.24 1.82 -9.52
CA TRP A 52 -7.75 1.80 -10.91
C TRP A 52 -8.84 2.13 -11.94
N MET A 53 -10.06 2.48 -11.50
CA MET A 53 -11.20 2.85 -12.36
C MET A 53 -11.69 4.29 -12.19
N ASP A 54 -10.96 5.17 -11.49
CA ASP A 54 -11.23 6.63 -11.47
C ASP A 54 -10.05 7.43 -12.05
#